data_AF-A0A1Y1II95-F1
#
_entry.id   AF-A0A1Y1II95-F1
#
_cell.length_a   1.000
_cell.length_b   1.000
_cell.length_c   1.000
_cell.angle_alpha   90.00
_cell.angle_beta   90.00
_cell.angle_gamma   90.00
#
_symmetry.space_group_name_H-M   'P 1'
#
loop_
_entity.id
_entity.type
_entity.pdbx_description
1 polymer ?
#
loop_
_entity_poly.entity_id
_entity_poly.type
_entity_poly.pdbx_seq_one_letter_code
_entity_poly.pdbx_strand_id
1 'polypeptide(L)'
;MAPTDVPAFSGPLSTVVPVVNHWSDASMLTPHEPIREDLVRMERLLQAPFFDGTQPWKVAAFFKWYNEWFSFTVNHHHNIEETIFFPAVKARCGEIPARMSTEHEGLIQMLQDISSMEVRFKPLTEGSPELPLSERRVLAEELRQKVAHMAAELREHLDEEERFFTPVVKEHFTKEEHQQLVAQVIKAHGLSGNVKMCPWVVHSMYKWAGKDYVEKEFRPGMPAPVRFLLDYFWYPAYVKHGVHDLDVLKLEADPKTSAGKVFWSFGG
;
A
#
# COMPACT_ATOMS: atom_id res chain seq x y z
N MET A 1 10.32 15.18 -15.81
CA MET A 1 9.45 14.89 -16.97
C MET A 1 8.32 14.03 -16.43
N ALA A 2 7.05 14.29 -16.77
CA ALA A 2 5.95 13.45 -16.29
C ALA A 2 6.17 11.99 -16.77
N PRO A 3 5.88 10.97 -15.94
CA PRO A 3 6.02 9.58 -16.39
C PRO A 3 5.12 9.34 -17.62
N THR A 4 5.66 8.68 -18.64
CA THR A 4 4.93 8.39 -19.88
C THR A 4 3.93 7.25 -19.69
N ASP A 5 4.29 6.27 -18.86
CA ASP A 5 3.49 5.06 -18.59
C ASP A 5 2.92 5.10 -17.17
N VAL A 6 1.87 5.90 -16.98
CA VAL A 6 1.10 5.95 -15.73
C VAL A 6 -0.15 5.08 -15.83
N PRO A 7 -0.65 4.52 -14.71
CA PRO A 7 -1.89 3.76 -14.70
C PRO A 7 -3.07 4.54 -15.28
N ALA A 8 -4.01 3.81 -15.87
CA ALA A 8 -5.28 4.37 -16.32
C ALA A 8 -6.16 4.76 -15.11
N PHE A 9 -6.94 5.82 -15.29
CA PHE A 9 -7.92 6.26 -14.31
C PHE A 9 -9.07 5.25 -14.19
N SER A 10 -9.41 4.88 -12.96
CA SER A 10 -10.52 4.00 -12.59
C SER A 10 -11.43 4.60 -11.50
N GLY A 11 -11.10 5.78 -10.96
CA GLY A 11 -11.81 6.39 -9.83
C GLY A 11 -11.46 5.74 -8.48
N PRO A 12 -11.94 6.33 -7.36
CA PRO A 12 -11.69 5.82 -6.02
C PRO A 12 -12.36 4.46 -5.75
N LEU A 13 -11.70 3.64 -4.92
CA LEU A 13 -12.23 2.41 -4.34
C LEU A 13 -13.00 2.66 -3.03
N SER A 14 -12.81 3.81 -2.39
CA SER A 14 -13.57 4.21 -1.20
C SER A 14 -15.09 4.14 -1.43
N THR A 15 -15.79 3.55 -0.47
CA THR A 15 -17.27 3.53 -0.46
C THR A 15 -17.86 4.79 0.17
N VAL A 16 -17.04 5.54 0.93
CA VAL A 16 -17.44 6.74 1.68
C VAL A 16 -17.25 8.00 0.84
N VAL A 17 -16.16 8.07 0.08
CA VAL A 17 -15.81 9.18 -0.81
C VAL A 17 -15.66 8.65 -2.25
N PRO A 18 -16.75 8.21 -2.90
CA PRO A 18 -16.71 7.60 -4.23
C PRO A 18 -16.40 8.61 -5.35
N VAL A 19 -16.50 9.91 -5.08
CA VAL A 19 -16.24 10.99 -6.03
C VAL A 19 -15.56 12.14 -5.31
N VAL A 20 -14.44 12.62 -5.86
CA VAL A 20 -13.69 13.77 -5.36
C VAL A 20 -14.31 15.04 -5.91
N ASN A 21 -14.96 15.82 -5.05
CA ASN A 21 -15.59 17.09 -5.42
C ASN A 21 -14.91 18.31 -4.77
N HIS A 22 -14.13 18.08 -3.71
CA HIS A 22 -13.43 19.10 -2.95
C HIS A 22 -12.03 18.62 -2.56
N TRP A 23 -11.08 19.54 -2.33
CA TRP A 23 -9.70 19.17 -1.98
C TRP A 23 -9.62 18.37 -0.67
N SER A 24 -10.58 18.56 0.25
CA SER A 24 -10.65 17.82 1.51
C SER A 24 -10.97 16.33 1.28
N ASP A 25 -11.71 16.00 0.22
CA ASP A 25 -12.04 14.61 -0.14
C ASP A 25 -10.75 13.84 -0.47
N ALA A 26 -9.81 14.51 -1.15
CA ALA A 26 -8.50 13.96 -1.46
C ALA A 26 -7.62 13.76 -0.22
N SER A 27 -7.91 14.41 0.92
CA SER A 27 -7.07 14.32 2.14
C SER A 27 -6.92 12.88 2.61
N MET A 28 -8.04 12.19 2.83
CA MET A 28 -8.04 10.81 3.35
C MET A 28 -7.80 9.80 2.22
N LEU A 29 -8.28 10.08 1.00
CA LEU A 29 -8.06 9.19 -0.15
C LEU A 29 -6.58 9.05 -0.52
N THR A 30 -5.77 10.10 -0.34
CA THR A 30 -4.35 10.11 -0.71
C THR A 30 -3.55 8.97 -0.03
N PRO A 31 -3.64 8.78 1.30
CA PRO A 31 -3.03 7.62 1.96
C PRO A 31 -3.86 6.33 1.88
N HIS A 32 -5.19 6.38 1.75
CA HIS A 32 -6.05 5.18 1.89
C HIS A 32 -6.23 4.39 0.60
N GLU A 33 -6.38 5.06 -0.54
CA GLU A 33 -6.55 4.40 -1.83
C GLU A 33 -5.40 3.45 -2.20
N PRO A 34 -4.12 3.79 -2.00
CA PRO A 34 -3.06 2.82 -2.30
C PRO A 34 -3.13 1.58 -1.39
N ILE A 35 -3.65 1.67 -0.16
CA ILE A 35 -3.93 0.51 0.69
C ILE A 35 -5.02 -0.35 0.07
N ARG A 36 -6.16 0.25 -0.30
CA ARG A 36 -7.27 -0.48 -0.94
C ARG A 36 -6.84 -1.18 -2.22
N GLU A 37 -6.06 -0.50 -3.06
CA GLU A 37 -5.53 -1.08 -4.30
C GLU A 37 -4.65 -2.31 -4.03
N ASP A 38 -3.73 -2.21 -3.07
CA ASP A 38 -2.84 -3.32 -2.71
C ASP A 38 -3.62 -4.47 -2.04
N LEU A 39 -4.65 -4.18 -1.25
CA LEU A 39 -5.55 -5.20 -0.68
C LEU A 39 -6.26 -6.00 -1.79
N VAL A 40 -6.94 -5.31 -2.73
CA VAL A 40 -7.64 -5.95 -3.85
C VAL A 40 -6.68 -6.82 -4.67
N ARG A 41 -5.48 -6.31 -4.91
CA ARG A 41 -4.46 -7.00 -5.69
C ARG A 41 -3.91 -8.23 -4.96
N MET A 42 -3.58 -8.08 -3.69
CA MET A 42 -3.06 -9.14 -2.84
C MET A 42 -4.07 -10.28 -2.69
N GLU A 43 -5.32 -9.98 -2.34
CA GLU A 43 -6.37 -10.98 -2.22
C GLU A 43 -6.54 -11.77 -3.51
N ARG A 44 -6.58 -11.09 -4.67
CA ARG A 44 -6.69 -11.74 -5.98
C ARG A 44 -5.51 -12.69 -6.25
N LEU A 45 -4.28 -12.25 -5.98
CA LEU A 45 -3.08 -13.02 -6.33
C LEU A 45 -2.79 -14.18 -5.39
N LEU A 46 -3.39 -14.19 -4.19
CA LEU A 46 -3.32 -15.35 -3.29
C LEU A 46 -4.33 -16.45 -3.62
N GLN A 47 -5.26 -16.22 -4.54
CA GLN A 47 -6.21 -17.23 -5.01
C GLN A 47 -5.63 -18.14 -6.09
N ALA A 48 -6.32 -19.26 -6.34
CA ALA A 48 -6.07 -20.09 -7.50
C ALA A 48 -6.37 -19.33 -8.82
N PRO A 49 -5.63 -19.59 -9.91
CA PRO A 49 -4.50 -20.53 -10.02
C PRO A 49 -3.14 -19.93 -9.63
N PHE A 50 -3.09 -18.69 -9.12
CA PHE A 50 -1.83 -17.96 -8.96
C PHE A 50 -0.97 -18.45 -7.80
N PHE A 51 -1.59 -18.80 -6.66
CA PHE A 51 -0.87 -19.17 -5.45
C PHE A 51 -1.50 -20.35 -4.72
N ASP A 52 -0.72 -21.43 -4.56
CA ASP A 52 -1.09 -22.60 -3.75
C ASP A 52 -0.02 -22.94 -2.68
N GLY A 53 0.98 -22.07 -2.51
CA GLY A 53 2.09 -22.23 -1.57
C GLY A 53 3.11 -23.30 -1.95
N THR A 54 2.91 -24.05 -3.04
CA THR A 54 3.81 -25.16 -3.40
C THR A 54 5.06 -24.70 -4.14
N GLN A 55 5.04 -23.49 -4.70
CA GLN A 55 6.15 -22.90 -5.45
C GLN A 55 6.96 -21.97 -4.52
N PRO A 56 8.15 -22.37 -4.05
CA PRO A 56 8.89 -21.60 -3.04
C PRO A 56 9.26 -20.18 -3.50
N TRP A 57 9.51 -19.99 -4.79
CA TRP A 57 9.80 -18.68 -5.37
C TRP A 57 8.60 -17.72 -5.34
N LYS A 58 7.36 -18.23 -5.47
CA LYS A 58 6.13 -17.42 -5.31
C LYS A 58 5.91 -17.02 -3.87
N VAL A 59 6.15 -17.95 -2.93
CA VAL A 59 6.10 -17.67 -1.49
C VAL A 59 7.10 -16.58 -1.12
N ALA A 60 8.36 -16.71 -1.56
CA ALA A 60 9.39 -15.71 -1.32
C ALA A 60 9.05 -14.35 -1.96
N ALA A 61 8.52 -14.34 -3.19
CA ALA A 61 8.10 -13.11 -3.85
C ALA A 61 6.97 -12.39 -3.09
N PHE A 62 5.95 -13.14 -2.65
CA PHE A 62 4.85 -12.61 -1.85
C PHE A 62 5.37 -11.96 -0.56
N PHE A 63 6.11 -12.69 0.27
CA PHE A 63 6.57 -12.17 1.56
C PHE A 63 7.57 -11.02 1.41
N LYS A 64 8.43 -11.06 0.39
CA LYS A 64 9.30 -9.93 0.06
C LYS A 64 8.47 -8.67 -0.22
N TRP A 65 7.52 -8.75 -1.16
CA TRP A 65 6.67 -7.61 -1.49
C TRP A 65 5.85 -7.13 -0.29
N TYR A 66 5.24 -8.07 0.43
CA TYR A 66 4.40 -7.79 1.58
C TYR A 66 5.17 -7.06 2.68
N ASN A 67 6.36 -7.54 3.04
CA ASN A 67 7.17 -6.94 4.09
C ASN A 67 7.84 -5.62 3.63
N GLU A 68 8.38 -5.57 2.41
CA GLU A 68 9.11 -4.39 1.93
C GLU A 68 8.18 -3.23 1.55
N TRP A 69 7.00 -3.52 1.04
CA TRP A 69 6.07 -2.50 0.53
C TRP A 69 4.84 -2.39 1.42
N PHE A 70 3.93 -3.36 1.37
CA PHE A 70 2.60 -3.23 1.96
C PHE A 70 2.64 -3.00 3.47
N SER A 71 3.25 -3.92 4.22
CA SER A 71 3.36 -3.81 5.68
C SER A 71 4.14 -2.57 6.09
N PHE A 72 5.22 -2.23 5.38
CA PHE A 72 5.98 -1.01 5.65
C PHE A 72 5.13 0.26 5.48
N THR A 73 4.41 0.41 4.36
CA THR A 73 3.65 1.63 4.06
C THR A 73 2.43 1.79 4.96
N VAL A 74 1.72 0.70 5.27
CA VAL A 74 0.57 0.75 6.20
C VAL A 74 1.02 1.10 7.61
N ASN A 75 2.09 0.47 8.15
CA ASN A 75 2.64 0.86 9.46
C ASN A 75 3.07 2.34 9.49
N HIS A 76 3.69 2.82 8.41
CA HIS A 76 4.14 4.21 8.35
C HIS A 76 2.98 5.19 8.27
N HIS A 77 1.92 4.85 7.54
CA HIS A 77 0.68 5.62 7.47
C HIS A 77 0.04 5.78 8.87
N HIS A 78 -0.23 4.68 9.58
CA HIS A 78 -0.82 4.75 10.93
C HIS A 78 0.10 5.51 11.91
N ASN A 79 1.43 5.32 11.83
CA ASN A 79 2.35 6.10 12.65
C ASN A 79 2.26 7.61 12.38
N ILE A 80 2.09 8.02 11.12
CA ILE A 80 1.91 9.43 10.76
C ILE A 80 0.58 9.97 11.27
N GLU A 81 -0.45 9.14 11.28
CA GLU A 81 -1.74 9.52 11.85
C GLU A 81 -1.62 9.83 13.34
N GLU A 82 -1.05 8.90 14.09
CA GLU A 82 -0.85 9.03 15.54
C GLU A 82 0.06 10.21 15.91
N THR A 83 1.12 10.44 15.14
CA THR A 83 2.17 11.40 15.52
C THR A 83 1.98 12.79 14.93
N ILE A 84 1.19 12.95 13.87
CA ILE A 84 1.05 14.21 13.14
C ILE A 84 -0.42 14.55 12.86
N PHE A 85 -1.15 13.68 12.16
CA PHE A 85 -2.48 14.01 11.66
C PHE A 85 -3.52 14.11 12.77
N PHE A 86 -3.68 13.09 13.62
CA PHE A 86 -4.62 13.10 14.73
C PHE A 86 -4.35 14.23 15.72
N PRO A 87 -3.10 14.50 16.16
CA PRO A 87 -2.81 15.67 16.99
C PRO A 87 -3.23 16.99 16.33
N ALA A 88 -2.97 17.16 15.03
CA ALA A 88 -3.34 18.38 14.30
C ALA A 88 -4.86 18.56 14.19
N VAL A 89 -5.59 17.49 13.90
CA VAL A 89 -7.06 17.50 13.85
C VAL A 89 -7.66 17.76 15.23
N LYS A 90 -7.18 17.05 16.27
CA LYS A 90 -7.64 17.20 17.66
C LYS A 90 -7.48 18.64 18.16
N ALA A 91 -6.39 19.30 17.78
CA ALA A 91 -6.16 20.71 18.11
C ALA A 91 -7.22 21.67 17.54
N ARG A 92 -7.99 21.25 16.53
CA ARG A 92 -9.04 22.05 15.87
C ARG A 92 -10.46 21.66 16.27
N CYS A 93 -10.75 20.35 16.38
CA CYS A 93 -12.08 19.84 16.70
C CYS A 93 -12.27 19.45 18.19
N GLY A 94 -11.21 19.51 18.99
CA GLY A 94 -11.21 19.20 20.42
C GLY A 94 -11.06 17.72 20.73
N GLU A 95 -11.97 16.89 20.21
CA GLU A 95 -12.00 15.44 20.48
C GLU A 95 -12.02 14.63 19.17
N ILE A 96 -11.34 13.48 19.21
CA ILE A 96 -11.36 12.43 18.18
C ILE A 96 -11.83 11.15 18.88
N PRO A 97 -12.70 10.33 18.28
CA PRO A 97 -13.10 9.05 18.84
C PRO A 97 -11.86 8.20 19.18
N ALA A 98 -11.74 7.78 20.45
CA ALA A 98 -10.58 7.02 20.90
C ALA A 98 -10.36 5.72 20.09
N ARG A 99 -11.44 5.16 19.53
CA ARG A 99 -11.40 3.95 18.71
C ARG A 99 -10.49 4.07 17.48
N MET A 100 -10.35 5.27 16.91
CA MET A 100 -9.49 5.52 15.73
C MET A 100 -8.05 5.08 16.01
N SER A 101 -7.54 5.41 17.20
CA SER A 101 -6.20 5.00 17.61
C SER A 101 -6.13 3.56 18.13
N THR A 102 -7.14 3.11 18.89
CA THR A 102 -7.06 1.78 19.52
C THR A 102 -7.14 0.64 18.50
N GLU A 103 -7.77 0.86 17.34
CA GLU A 103 -7.85 -0.13 16.27
C GLU A 103 -6.49 -0.36 15.58
N HIS A 104 -5.61 0.67 15.54
CA HIS A 104 -4.30 0.56 14.92
C HIS A 104 -3.44 -0.56 15.53
N GLU A 105 -3.52 -0.78 16.85
CA GLU A 105 -2.77 -1.85 17.52
C GLU A 105 -3.17 -3.24 16.97
N GLY A 106 -4.47 -3.48 16.80
CA GLY A 106 -5.00 -4.73 16.25
C GLY A 106 -4.57 -4.92 14.80
N LEU A 107 -4.69 -3.89 13.97
CA LEU A 107 -4.29 -3.92 12.56
C LEU A 107 -2.78 -4.17 12.39
N ILE A 108 -1.95 -3.53 13.22
CA ILE A 108 -0.50 -3.74 13.25
C ILE A 108 -0.18 -5.18 13.65
N GLN A 109 -0.88 -5.74 14.64
CA GLN A 109 -0.70 -7.15 15.02
C GLN A 109 -1.05 -8.09 13.86
N MET A 110 -2.14 -7.85 13.13
CA MET A 110 -2.49 -8.65 11.95
C MET A 110 -1.41 -8.59 10.86
N LEU A 111 -0.84 -7.40 10.62
CA LEU A 111 0.27 -7.23 9.68
C LEU A 111 1.49 -8.08 10.07
N GLN A 112 1.84 -8.06 11.36
CA GLN A 112 2.95 -8.83 11.92
C GLN A 112 2.70 -10.34 11.89
N ASP A 113 1.49 -10.78 12.21
CA ASP A 113 1.07 -12.18 12.17
C ASP A 113 1.26 -12.76 10.77
N ILE A 114 0.80 -12.05 9.72
CA ILE A 114 1.02 -12.47 8.34
C ILE A 114 2.52 -12.49 8.02
N SER A 115 3.26 -11.43 8.37
CA SER A 115 4.72 -11.37 8.14
C SER A 115 5.44 -12.59 8.75
N SER A 116 5.03 -12.99 9.96
CA SER A 116 5.61 -14.12 10.69
C SER A 116 5.36 -15.48 10.03
N MET A 117 4.35 -15.60 9.15
CA MET A 117 4.07 -16.84 8.45
C MET A 117 5.18 -17.27 7.50
N GLU A 118 6.03 -16.34 7.03
CA GLU A 118 7.09 -16.65 6.07
C GLU A 118 7.99 -17.79 6.56
N VAL A 119 8.35 -17.79 7.85
CA VAL A 119 9.23 -18.81 8.44
C VAL A 119 8.63 -20.20 8.37
N ARG A 120 7.28 -20.31 8.40
CA ARG A 120 6.56 -21.58 8.38
C ARG A 120 6.58 -22.25 7.01
N PHE A 121 6.94 -21.53 5.94
CA PHE A 121 7.11 -22.10 4.61
C PHE A 121 8.53 -22.62 4.34
N LYS A 122 9.45 -22.43 5.29
CA LYS A 122 10.87 -22.83 5.20
C LYS A 122 11.13 -24.03 6.12
N PRO A 123 12.12 -24.89 5.79
CA PRO A 123 12.59 -25.91 6.73
C PRO A 123 13.09 -25.26 8.03
N LEU A 124 12.82 -25.89 9.18
CA LEU A 124 13.22 -25.37 10.51
C LEU A 124 14.74 -25.34 10.72
N THR A 125 15.47 -26.24 10.04
CA THR A 125 16.94 -26.30 10.07
C THR A 125 17.50 -26.49 8.68
N GLU A 126 18.68 -25.94 8.44
CA GLU A 126 19.41 -26.15 7.19
C GLU A 126 19.72 -27.64 7.02
N GLY A 127 19.33 -28.21 5.86
CA GLY A 127 19.46 -29.65 5.59
C GLY A 127 18.25 -30.52 5.99
N SER A 128 17.22 -29.97 6.65
CA SER A 128 15.95 -30.68 6.83
C SER A 128 15.21 -30.87 5.51
N PRO A 129 14.38 -31.93 5.37
CA PRO A 129 13.55 -32.12 4.19
C PRO A 129 12.58 -30.96 4.02
N GLU A 130 12.25 -30.64 2.76
CA GLU A 130 11.21 -29.67 2.47
C GLU A 130 9.85 -30.12 3.04
N LEU A 131 9.02 -29.13 3.38
CA LEU A 131 7.64 -29.37 3.80
C LEU A 131 6.86 -30.11 2.71
N PRO A 132 6.07 -31.14 3.06
CA PRO A 132 5.18 -31.81 2.13
C PRO A 132 4.27 -30.82 1.39
N LEU A 133 3.98 -31.09 0.11
CA LEU A 133 3.13 -30.21 -0.70
C LEU A 133 1.72 -30.04 -0.11
N SER A 134 1.18 -31.06 0.57
CA SER A 134 -0.10 -30.96 1.27
C SER A 134 -0.05 -29.95 2.42
N GLU A 135 1.04 -29.94 3.19
CA GLU A 135 1.23 -29.00 4.30
C GLU A 135 1.43 -27.57 3.78
N ARG A 136 2.21 -27.39 2.71
CA ARG A 136 2.35 -26.09 2.03
C ARG A 136 1.00 -25.52 1.57
N ARG A 137 0.09 -26.37 1.06
CA ARG A 137 -1.25 -25.96 0.66
C ARG A 137 -2.13 -25.56 1.85
N VAL A 138 -2.00 -26.24 2.99
CA VAL A 138 -2.69 -25.85 4.24
C VAL A 138 -2.19 -24.48 4.71
N LEU A 139 -0.88 -24.24 4.70
CA LEU A 139 -0.31 -22.93 5.05
C LEU A 139 -0.75 -21.83 4.09
N ALA A 140 -0.85 -22.12 2.79
CA ALA A 140 -1.36 -21.16 1.81
C ALA A 140 -2.83 -20.80 2.05
N GLU A 141 -3.65 -21.77 2.49
CA GLU A 141 -5.03 -21.52 2.86
C GLU A 141 -5.14 -20.67 4.13
N GLU A 142 -4.35 -20.96 5.14
CA GLU A 142 -4.29 -20.13 6.34
C GLU A 142 -3.84 -18.70 6.02
N LEU A 143 -2.86 -18.54 5.13
CA LEU A 143 -2.38 -17.22 4.69
C LEU A 143 -3.51 -16.45 3.99
N ARG A 144 -4.26 -17.09 3.10
CA ARG A 144 -5.44 -16.49 2.45
C ARG A 144 -6.47 -16.02 3.47
N GLN A 145 -6.76 -16.84 4.47
CA GLN A 145 -7.75 -16.51 5.51
C GLN A 145 -7.30 -15.32 6.36
N LYS A 146 -6.03 -15.30 6.79
CA LYS A 146 -5.46 -14.18 7.56
C LYS A 146 -5.44 -12.89 6.76
N VAL A 147 -5.04 -12.96 5.48
CA VAL A 147 -5.06 -11.80 4.58
C VAL A 147 -6.48 -11.30 4.35
N ALA A 148 -7.46 -12.18 4.12
CA ALA A 148 -8.85 -11.79 3.92
C ALA A 148 -9.44 -11.12 5.18
N HIS A 149 -9.12 -11.64 6.36
CA HIS A 149 -9.54 -11.02 7.62
C HIS A 149 -8.92 -9.63 7.78
N MET A 150 -7.59 -9.50 7.67
CA MET A 150 -6.91 -8.21 7.74
C MET A 150 -7.43 -7.21 6.70
N ALA A 151 -7.71 -7.66 5.48
CA ALA A 151 -8.24 -6.82 4.41
C ALA A 151 -9.65 -6.31 4.72
N ALA A 152 -10.48 -7.10 5.39
CA ALA A 152 -11.80 -6.67 5.84
C ALA A 152 -11.69 -5.60 6.94
N GLU A 153 -10.87 -5.86 7.96
CA GLU A 153 -10.66 -4.94 9.09
C GLU A 153 -10.04 -3.61 8.63
N LEU A 154 -9.03 -3.64 7.75
CA LEU A 154 -8.45 -2.43 7.17
C LEU A 154 -9.51 -1.65 6.39
N ARG A 155 -10.34 -2.29 5.56
CA ARG A 155 -11.37 -1.56 4.80
C ARG A 155 -12.39 -0.89 5.71
N GLU A 156 -12.85 -1.60 6.74
CA GLU A 156 -13.78 -1.05 7.72
C GLU A 156 -13.16 0.17 8.41
N HIS A 157 -11.93 0.01 8.92
CA HIS A 157 -11.18 1.09 9.58
C HIS A 157 -11.00 2.33 8.69
N LEU A 158 -10.52 2.16 7.45
CA LEU A 158 -10.34 3.28 6.51
C LEU A 158 -11.68 3.98 6.18
N ASP A 159 -12.78 3.23 6.09
CA ASP A 159 -14.11 3.80 5.89
C ASP A 159 -14.59 4.57 7.13
N GLU A 160 -14.30 4.10 8.34
CA GLU A 160 -14.63 4.82 9.59
C GLU A 160 -13.87 6.14 9.69
N GLU A 161 -12.56 6.11 9.42
CA GLU A 161 -11.71 7.29 9.39
C GLU A 161 -12.19 8.29 8.34
N GLU A 162 -12.51 7.83 7.13
CA GLU A 162 -13.01 8.72 6.08
C GLU A 162 -14.34 9.38 6.44
N ARG A 163 -15.25 8.65 7.09
CA ARG A 163 -16.55 9.21 7.55
C ARG A 163 -16.35 10.30 8.59
N PHE A 164 -15.32 10.19 9.43
CA PHE A 164 -15.06 11.14 10.50
C PHE A 164 -14.14 12.29 10.04
N PHE A 165 -12.96 11.99 9.50
CA PHE A 165 -11.93 12.98 9.22
C PHE A 165 -12.21 13.81 7.97
N THR A 166 -12.84 13.26 6.94
CA THR A 166 -13.15 14.04 5.72
C THR A 166 -14.01 15.28 6.02
N PRO A 167 -15.15 15.18 6.73
CA PRO A 167 -15.92 16.37 7.09
C PRO A 167 -15.18 17.29 8.06
N VAL A 168 -14.43 16.75 9.02
CA VAL A 168 -13.65 17.55 9.99
C VAL A 168 -12.56 18.37 9.28
N VAL A 169 -11.83 17.78 8.34
CA VAL A 169 -10.83 18.49 7.53
C VAL A 169 -11.50 19.58 6.71
N LYS A 170 -12.65 19.30 6.10
CA LYS A 170 -13.41 20.27 5.32
C LYS A 170 -13.88 21.47 6.15
N GLU A 171 -14.29 21.24 7.40
CA GLU A 171 -14.82 22.29 8.28
C GLU A 171 -13.71 23.13 8.94
N HIS A 172 -12.61 22.49 9.35
CA HIS A 172 -11.65 23.09 10.26
C HIS A 172 -10.31 23.49 9.64
N PHE A 173 -10.06 23.14 8.37
CA PHE A 173 -8.83 23.46 7.67
C PHE A 173 -9.11 24.20 6.38
N THR A 174 -8.27 25.19 6.10
CA THR A 174 -8.11 25.73 4.74
C THR A 174 -7.23 24.80 3.89
N LYS A 175 -7.29 24.96 2.56
CA LYS A 175 -6.42 24.19 1.64
C LYS A 175 -4.94 24.43 1.96
N GLU A 176 -4.59 25.66 2.29
CA GLU A 176 -3.22 26.08 2.61
C GLU A 176 -2.72 25.46 3.92
N GLU A 177 -3.55 25.43 4.97
CA GLU A 177 -3.21 24.77 6.24
C GLU A 177 -3.05 23.26 6.05
N HIS A 178 -3.93 22.63 5.26
CA HIS A 178 -3.81 21.22 4.92
C HIS A 178 -2.51 20.92 4.15
N GLN A 179 -2.16 21.76 3.17
CA GLN A 179 -0.89 21.62 2.44
C GLN A 179 0.33 21.76 3.36
N GLN A 180 0.28 22.64 4.36
CA GLN A 180 1.33 22.74 5.38
C GLN A 180 1.42 21.47 6.23
N LEU A 181 0.30 20.85 6.57
CA LEU A 181 0.26 19.57 7.28
C LEU A 181 0.88 18.45 6.42
N VAL A 182 0.52 18.36 5.14
CA VAL A 182 1.13 17.41 4.20
C VAL A 182 2.64 17.64 4.06
N ALA A 183 3.10 18.90 4.04
CA ALA A 183 4.53 19.20 4.01
C ALA A 183 5.25 18.74 5.30
N GLN A 184 4.60 18.81 6.46
CA GLN A 184 5.12 18.26 7.71
C GLN A 184 5.21 16.73 7.67
N VAL A 185 4.20 16.05 7.11
CA VAL A 185 4.21 14.61 6.89
C VAL A 185 5.38 14.20 6.00
N ILE A 186 5.54 14.85 4.84
CA ILE A 186 6.67 14.59 3.92
C ILE A 186 8.01 14.81 4.64
N LYS A 187 8.12 15.85 5.47
CA LYS A 187 9.34 16.10 6.24
C LYS A 187 9.61 14.99 7.26
N ALA A 188 8.58 14.54 7.98
CA ALA A 188 8.69 13.52 9.01
C ALA A 188 9.07 12.14 8.47
N HIS A 189 8.62 11.79 7.25
CA HIS A 189 9.04 10.57 6.56
C HIS A 189 10.56 10.49 6.36
N GLY A 190 11.25 11.64 6.26
CA GLY A 190 12.65 11.69 5.87
C GLY A 190 12.91 11.05 4.50
N LEU A 191 14.17 10.75 4.18
CA LEU A 191 14.51 10.15 2.89
C LEU A 191 14.05 8.68 2.79
N SER A 192 14.20 7.92 3.89
CA SER A 192 13.91 6.50 3.97
C SER A 192 12.42 6.16 3.95
N GLY A 193 11.55 7.04 4.45
CA GLY A 193 10.10 6.89 4.30
C GLY A 193 9.63 7.33 2.92
N ASN A 194 10.07 8.50 2.45
CA ASN A 194 9.59 9.08 1.19
C ASN A 194 9.96 8.25 -0.05
N VAL A 195 11.10 7.54 -0.04
CA VAL A 195 11.48 6.63 -1.14
C VAL A 195 10.42 5.53 -1.38
N LYS A 196 9.63 5.18 -0.37
CA LYS A 196 8.52 4.22 -0.51
C LYS A 196 7.15 4.90 -0.56
N MET A 197 6.87 5.83 0.36
CA MET A 197 5.55 6.46 0.50
C MET A 197 5.18 7.31 -0.72
N CYS A 198 6.08 8.19 -1.19
CA CYS A 198 5.76 9.11 -2.28
C CYS A 198 5.41 8.39 -3.60
N PRO A 199 6.20 7.44 -4.11
CA PRO A 199 5.84 6.78 -5.36
C PRO A 199 4.63 5.86 -5.21
N TRP A 200 4.42 5.23 -4.05
CA TRP A 200 3.24 4.41 -3.75
C TRP A 200 1.95 5.24 -3.81
N VAL A 201 1.91 6.38 -3.11
CA VAL A 201 0.81 7.35 -3.17
C VAL A 201 0.60 7.84 -4.60
N VAL A 202 1.64 8.38 -5.24
CA VAL A 202 1.51 8.98 -6.58
C VAL A 202 1.04 7.97 -7.62
N HIS A 203 1.49 6.72 -7.53
CA HIS A 203 1.05 5.66 -8.44
C HIS A 203 -0.45 5.36 -8.30
N SER A 204 -0.96 5.28 -7.06
CA SER A 204 -2.38 5.12 -6.79
C SER A 204 -3.19 6.34 -7.21
N MET A 205 -2.69 7.57 -6.97
CA MET A 205 -3.37 8.80 -7.38
C MET A 205 -3.64 8.88 -8.89
N TYR A 206 -2.79 8.29 -9.74
CA TYR A 206 -3.10 8.20 -11.17
C TYR A 206 -4.37 7.39 -11.46
N LYS A 207 -4.66 6.36 -10.64
CA LYS A 207 -5.84 5.51 -10.80
C LYS A 207 -7.09 6.19 -10.24
N TRP A 208 -7.04 6.77 -9.04
CA TRP A 208 -8.25 7.31 -8.41
C TRP A 208 -8.52 8.79 -8.65
N ALA A 209 -7.51 9.62 -8.90
CA ALA A 209 -7.64 11.06 -9.15
C ALA A 209 -7.36 11.44 -10.61
N GLY A 210 -6.61 10.62 -11.35
CA GLY A 210 -6.31 10.83 -12.76
C GLY A 210 -5.08 11.70 -12.99
N LYS A 211 -4.50 11.55 -14.18
CA LYS A 211 -3.23 12.19 -14.58
C LYS A 211 -3.24 13.71 -14.46
N ASP A 212 -4.34 14.33 -14.86
CA ASP A 212 -4.46 15.79 -14.83
C ASP A 212 -4.40 16.35 -13.41
N TYR A 213 -5.12 15.74 -12.46
CA TYR A 213 -5.06 16.15 -11.06
C TYR A 213 -3.66 15.93 -10.47
N VAL A 214 -3.06 14.77 -10.72
CA VAL A 214 -1.74 14.44 -10.20
C VAL A 214 -0.68 15.43 -10.67
N GLU A 215 -0.64 15.74 -11.96
CA GLU A 215 0.39 16.60 -12.56
C GLU A 215 0.15 18.09 -12.33
N LYS A 216 -1.11 18.54 -12.26
CA LYS A 216 -1.46 19.97 -12.15
C LYS A 216 -1.73 20.43 -10.72
N GLU A 217 -2.23 19.56 -9.86
CA GLU A 217 -2.63 19.93 -8.48
C GLU A 217 -1.69 19.32 -7.42
N PHE A 218 -1.47 18.00 -7.45
CA PHE A 218 -0.72 17.33 -6.39
C PHE A 218 0.80 17.55 -6.50
N ARG A 219 1.40 17.19 -7.63
CA ARG A 219 2.87 17.23 -7.83
C ARG A 219 3.47 18.63 -7.69
N PRO A 220 2.80 19.73 -8.10
CA PRO A 220 3.31 21.08 -7.85
C PRO A 220 3.37 21.45 -6.37
N GLY A 221 2.55 20.84 -5.51
CA GLY A 221 2.56 21.05 -4.05
C GLY A 221 3.69 20.33 -3.31
N MET A 222 4.41 19.41 -3.97
CA MET A 222 5.53 18.69 -3.34
C MET A 222 6.80 19.55 -3.26
N PRO A 223 7.61 19.42 -2.20
CA PRO A 223 8.92 20.07 -2.14
C PRO A 223 9.81 19.71 -3.34
N ALA A 224 10.45 20.70 -3.97
CA ALA A 224 11.19 20.51 -5.22
C ALA A 224 12.26 19.39 -5.17
N PRO A 225 13.07 19.24 -4.10
CA PRO A 225 14.03 18.13 -4.01
C PRO A 225 13.35 16.75 -3.96
N VAL A 226 12.22 16.64 -3.26
CA VAL A 226 11.42 15.41 -3.15
C VAL A 226 10.81 15.06 -4.51
N ARG A 227 10.25 16.06 -5.21
CA ARG A 227 9.72 15.86 -6.56
C ARG A 227 10.79 15.42 -7.56
N PHE A 228 12.00 15.99 -7.48
CA PHE A 228 13.12 15.54 -8.32
C PHE A 228 13.46 14.07 -8.06
N LEU A 229 13.60 13.67 -6.79
CA LEU A 229 13.90 12.29 -6.44
C LEU A 229 12.79 11.32 -6.85
N LEU A 230 11.54 11.74 -6.69
CA LEU A 230 10.36 11.00 -7.14
C LEU A 230 10.44 10.72 -8.65
N ASP A 231 10.69 11.75 -9.46
CA ASP A 231 10.62 11.67 -10.92
C ASP A 231 11.70 10.79 -11.53
N TYR A 232 12.94 10.91 -11.03
CA TYR A 232 14.09 10.30 -11.67
C TYR A 232 14.54 8.99 -11.03
N PHE A 233 14.15 8.73 -9.77
CA PHE A 233 14.66 7.58 -9.03
C PHE A 233 13.54 6.75 -8.40
N TRP A 234 12.68 7.36 -7.59
CA TRP A 234 11.75 6.59 -6.74
C TRP A 234 10.57 6.03 -7.52
N TYR A 235 9.94 6.80 -8.40
CA TYR A 235 8.80 6.31 -9.18
C TYR A 235 9.21 5.18 -10.14
N PRO A 236 10.30 5.30 -10.93
CA PRO A 236 10.76 4.18 -11.76
C PRO A 236 11.12 2.93 -10.94
N ALA A 237 11.78 3.09 -9.79
CA ALA A 237 12.13 1.98 -8.91
C ALA A 237 10.87 1.32 -8.32
N TYR A 238 9.87 2.12 -7.92
CA TYR A 238 8.60 1.61 -7.40
C TYR A 238 7.79 0.87 -8.47
N VAL A 239 7.69 1.38 -9.69
CA VAL A 239 7.03 0.64 -10.78
C VAL A 239 7.72 -0.72 -10.96
N LYS A 240 9.06 -0.74 -10.98
CA LYS A 240 9.82 -1.98 -11.12
C LYS A 240 9.66 -2.95 -9.94
N HIS A 241 9.66 -2.46 -8.70
CA HIS A 241 9.80 -3.30 -7.51
C HIS A 241 8.57 -3.32 -6.58
N GLY A 242 7.82 -2.24 -6.49
CA GLY A 242 6.57 -2.18 -5.72
C GLY A 242 5.38 -2.67 -6.53
N VAL A 243 5.32 -2.33 -7.83
CA VAL A 243 4.27 -2.83 -8.72
C VAL A 243 4.65 -4.23 -9.21
N HIS A 244 5.69 -4.41 -10.00
CA HIS A 244 5.89 -5.69 -10.69
C HIS A 244 6.31 -6.89 -9.79
N ASP A 245 6.95 -6.70 -8.63
CA ASP A 245 7.44 -7.84 -7.83
C ASP A 245 6.28 -8.76 -7.37
N LEU A 246 5.08 -8.23 -7.14
CA LEU A 246 3.92 -9.08 -6.81
C LEU A 246 3.30 -9.73 -8.07
N ASP A 247 3.42 -9.14 -9.26
CA ASP A 247 2.88 -9.73 -10.49
C ASP A 247 3.60 -11.02 -10.90
N VAL A 248 4.79 -11.26 -10.35
CA VAL A 248 5.53 -12.53 -10.47
C VAL A 248 4.67 -13.73 -10.06
N LEU A 249 3.70 -13.56 -9.15
CA LEU A 249 2.73 -14.61 -8.78
C LEU A 249 1.88 -15.11 -9.96
N LYS A 250 1.69 -14.30 -11.01
CA LYS A 250 0.94 -14.67 -12.21
C LYS A 250 1.72 -15.62 -13.13
N LEU A 251 3.04 -15.69 -12.98
CA LEU A 251 3.89 -16.49 -13.85
C LEU A 251 3.72 -17.99 -13.56
N GLU A 252 3.83 -18.81 -14.61
CA GLU A 252 3.77 -20.27 -14.50
C GLU A 252 5.13 -20.89 -14.14
N ALA A 253 6.23 -20.18 -14.41
CA ALA A 253 7.59 -20.62 -14.17
C ALA A 253 8.43 -19.53 -13.47
N ASP A 254 9.43 -19.96 -12.71
CA ASP A 254 10.32 -19.05 -11.98
C ASP A 254 11.11 -18.16 -12.96
N PRO A 255 10.97 -16.81 -12.87
CA PRO A 255 11.65 -15.88 -13.78
C PRO A 255 13.18 -15.94 -13.71
N LYS A 256 13.77 -16.51 -12.64
CA LYS A 256 15.22 -16.69 -12.51
C LYS A 256 15.74 -17.90 -13.30
N THR A 257 14.86 -18.83 -13.67
CA THR A 257 15.22 -20.04 -14.43
C THR A 257 15.22 -19.77 -15.94
N SER A 258 15.91 -20.65 -16.70
CA SER A 258 15.95 -20.57 -18.17
C SER A 258 14.55 -20.61 -18.79
N ALA A 259 13.61 -21.37 -18.21
CA ALA A 259 12.22 -21.46 -18.67
C ALA A 259 11.46 -20.13 -18.47
N GLY A 260 11.67 -19.45 -17.34
CA GLY A 260 11.03 -18.15 -17.05
C GLY A 260 11.55 -17.00 -17.90
N LYS A 261 12.82 -17.04 -18.34
CA LYS A 261 13.43 -15.99 -19.18
C LYS A 261 12.87 -15.95 -20.61
N VAL A 262 12.39 -17.08 -21.14
CA VAL A 262 11.83 -17.18 -22.50
C VAL A 262 10.45 -16.53 -22.60
N PHE A 263 9.65 -16.56 -21.53
CA PHE A 263 8.32 -15.92 -21.52
C PHE A 263 8.39 -14.39 -21.36
N TRP A 264 9.42 -13.86 -20.71
CA TRP A 264 9.58 -12.41 -20.49
C TRP A 264 10.05 -11.64 -21.73
N SER A 265 10.63 -12.32 -22.74
CA SER A 265 11.11 -11.67 -23.96
C SER A 265 10.03 -11.38 -25.02
N PHE A 266 8.79 -11.82 -24.82
CA PHE A 266 7.70 -11.70 -25.81
C PHE A 266 6.49 -10.87 -25.35
N GLY A 267 6.56 -10.20 -24.20
CA GLY A 267 5.45 -9.44 -23.62
C GLY A 267 5.78 -8.00 -23.22
N GLY A 268 6.72 -7.36 -23.93
CA GLY A 268 7.02 -5.92 -23.80
C GLY A 268 6.26 -5.09 -24.82
#